data_AF-A0AAV4PSB6-F1
#
_entry.id   AF-A0AAV4PSB6-F1
#
_cell.length_a   1.000
_cell.length_b   1.000
_cell.length_c   1.000
_cell.angle_alpha   90.00
_cell.angle_beta   90.00
_cell.angle_gamma   90.00
#
_symmetry.space_group_name_H-M   'P 1'
#
loop_
_entity.id
_entity.type
_entity.pdbx_description
1 polymer ?
#
loop_
_entity_poly.entity_id
_entity_poly.type
_entity_poly.pdbx_seq_one_letter_code
_entity_poly.pdbx_strand_id
1 'polypeptide(L)'
;MKDNGYDITSFTDVDPMYGQMSDFDAFIKEAKEKNLNVIIDFVANHTSDQHPWFLKSINREEPYTDFFIWVDAENNPFEEGRLPPNNWLSVFGGSAWTWNEQRQQFYFHQFLPDQPDLNYRNHKVKSEMLKVLTFWLEKGVDGFRIDAASHLFEDARLLDEPLAKPRKANKDEYGYLNHIYTKGMPETFQLLKEWRQILDDYSNKTEKPKIMIVEGMEKVEDVVCYYGKRHEKNC
;
A
#
# COMPACT_ATOMS: atom_id res chain seq x y z
N MET A 1 0.45 13.87 9.88
CA MET A 1 0.83 12.76 10.76
C MET A 1 -0.38 12.37 11.61
N LYS A 2 -1.33 11.70 10.97
CA LYS A 2 -2.51 11.10 11.60
C LYS A 2 -2.30 9.62 11.91
N ASP A 3 -1.29 8.99 11.29
CA ASP A 3 -0.87 7.60 11.56
C ASP A 3 0.64 7.51 11.84
N ASN A 4 1.15 8.42 12.67
CA ASN A 4 2.53 8.40 13.20
C ASN A 4 3.65 8.18 12.15
N GLY A 5 3.45 8.61 10.91
CA GLY A 5 4.43 8.52 9.82
C GLY A 5 4.01 7.59 8.67
N TYR A 6 2.93 6.81 8.82
CA TYR A 6 2.41 5.93 7.77
C TYR A 6 1.48 6.66 6.79
N ASP A 7 0.99 7.86 7.13
CA ASP A 7 0.36 8.81 6.20
C ASP A 7 1.41 9.63 5.43
N ILE A 8 2.06 9.01 4.44
CA ILE A 8 3.23 9.59 3.75
C ILE A 8 2.85 10.73 2.79
N THR A 9 3.44 11.92 2.99
CA THR A 9 3.28 13.10 2.11
C THR A 9 4.42 13.29 1.11
N SER A 10 5.58 12.67 1.35
CA SER A 10 6.72 12.59 0.44
C SER A 10 7.48 11.29 0.68
N PHE A 11 7.56 10.44 -0.34
CA PHE A 11 8.24 9.15 -0.26
C PHE A 11 9.77 9.21 -0.25
N THR A 12 10.35 10.32 -0.69
CA THR A 12 11.80 10.46 -0.92
C THR A 12 12.41 11.61 -0.13
N ASP A 13 11.78 11.97 0.99
CA ASP A 13 12.29 12.99 1.91
C ASP A 13 12.15 12.51 3.36
N VAL A 14 12.80 13.22 4.28
CA VAL A 14 12.75 12.95 5.72
C VAL A 14 11.78 13.94 6.36
N ASP A 15 10.90 13.46 7.25
CA ASP A 15 10.01 14.34 7.99
C ASP A 15 10.85 15.35 8.84
N PRO A 16 10.55 16.65 8.79
CA PRO A 16 11.31 17.67 9.52
C PRO A 16 11.38 17.44 11.04
N MET A 17 10.44 16.69 11.62
CA MET A 17 10.50 16.27 13.02
C MET A 17 11.70 15.37 13.32
N TYR A 18 12.16 14.59 12.35
CA TYR A 18 13.30 13.68 12.47
C TYR A 18 14.61 14.24 11.92
N GLY A 19 14.55 15.30 11.09
CA GLY A 19 15.73 16.00 10.58
C GLY A 19 15.62 16.30 9.09
N GLN A 20 16.76 16.39 8.41
CA GLN A 20 16.87 16.60 6.97
C GLN A 20 17.52 15.40 6.29
N MET A 21 17.47 15.34 4.97
CA MET A 21 18.12 14.28 4.18
C MET A 21 19.62 14.13 4.49
N SER A 22 20.33 15.23 4.81
CA SER A 22 21.75 15.17 5.21
C SER A 22 21.99 14.42 6.52
N ASP A 23 21.02 14.48 7.44
CA ASP A 23 21.09 13.76 8.72
C ASP A 23 20.89 12.26 8.48
N PHE A 24 19.99 11.89 7.56
CA PHE A 24 19.86 10.50 7.11
C PHE A 24 21.14 9.99 6.44
N ASP A 25 21.75 10.78 5.55
CA ASP A 25 23.02 10.42 4.90
C ASP A 25 24.14 10.22 5.95
N ALA A 26 24.20 11.07 6.98
CA ALA A 26 25.14 10.94 8.09
C ALA A 26 24.87 9.69 8.95
N PHE A 27 23.60 9.40 9.24
CA PHE A 27 23.17 8.21 9.96
C PHE A 27 23.57 6.92 9.23
N ILE A 28 23.30 6.85 7.92
CA ILE A 28 23.68 5.70 7.10
C ILE A 28 25.20 5.51 7.10
N LYS A 29 25.96 6.59 7.00
CA LYS A 29 27.42 6.54 7.05
C LYS A 29 27.92 5.97 8.38
N GLU A 30 27.43 6.50 9.51
CA GLU A 30 27.86 6.05 10.84
C GLU A 30 27.44 4.60 11.12
N ALA A 31 26.24 4.18 10.69
CA ALA A 31 25.80 2.79 10.82
C ALA A 31 26.77 1.83 10.10
N LYS A 32 27.18 2.19 8.88
CA LYS A 32 28.14 1.41 8.09
C LYS A 32 29.52 1.34 8.73
N GLU A 33 30.02 2.46 9.29
CA GLU A 33 31.29 2.48 10.03
C GLU A 33 31.28 1.55 11.24
N LYS A 34 30.09 1.29 11.81
CA LYS A 34 29.89 0.34 12.92
C LYS A 34 29.50 -1.08 12.48
N ASN A 35 29.56 -1.39 11.18
CA ASN A 35 29.12 -2.67 10.60
C ASN A 35 27.66 -3.03 10.93
N LEU A 36 26.78 -2.03 10.99
CA LEU A 36 25.34 -2.20 11.14
C LEU A 36 24.66 -2.10 9.78
N ASN A 37 23.67 -2.97 9.55
CA ASN A 37 22.78 -2.89 8.40
C ASN A 37 21.56 -2.05 8.76
N VAL A 38 21.10 -1.21 7.84
CA VAL A 38 19.92 -0.37 8.03
C VAL A 38 18.78 -0.86 7.15
N ILE A 39 17.68 -1.26 7.80
CA ILE A 39 16.41 -1.53 7.12
C ILE A 39 15.46 -0.37 7.43
N ILE A 40 14.65 0.00 6.45
CA ILE A 40 13.60 1.00 6.64
C ILE A 40 12.22 0.41 6.37
N ASP A 41 11.21 1.03 6.96
CA ASP A 41 9.82 0.71 6.64
C ASP A 41 9.45 1.28 5.26
N PHE A 42 8.63 0.53 4.51
CA PHE A 42 8.20 0.87 3.16
C PHE A 42 6.69 0.67 3.05
N VAL A 43 5.98 1.76 3.30
CA VAL A 43 4.51 1.82 3.18
C VAL A 43 4.17 1.99 1.71
N ALA A 44 3.77 0.90 1.07
CA ALA A 44 3.56 0.90 -0.36
C ALA A 44 2.08 1.00 -0.74
N ASN A 45 1.16 0.70 0.18
CA ASN A 45 -0.27 0.60 -0.09
C ASN A 45 -0.93 1.93 -0.45
N HIS A 46 -0.62 2.97 0.31
CA HIS A 46 -1.33 4.25 0.28
C HIS A 46 -0.37 5.41 0.43
N THR A 47 -0.87 6.62 0.19
CA THR A 47 -0.20 7.87 0.55
C THR A 47 -1.03 8.59 1.60
N SER A 48 -0.58 9.74 2.09
CA SER A 48 -1.49 10.72 2.70
C SER A 48 -2.40 11.34 1.64
N ASP A 49 -3.60 11.75 2.01
CA ASP A 49 -4.49 12.62 1.24
C ASP A 49 -3.88 14.02 0.96
N GLN A 50 -2.83 14.40 1.68
CA GLN A 50 -2.04 15.61 1.41
C GLN A 50 -0.88 15.36 0.44
N HIS A 51 -0.65 14.12 0.00
CA HIS A 51 0.40 13.80 -0.95
C HIS A 51 0.13 14.49 -2.30
N PRO A 52 1.15 15.09 -2.96
CA PRO A 52 0.95 15.76 -4.24
C PRO A 52 0.28 14.88 -5.32
N TRP A 53 0.51 13.57 -5.28
CA TRP A 53 -0.16 12.64 -6.20
C TRP A 53 -1.67 12.61 -5.99
N PHE A 54 -2.16 12.58 -4.74
CA PHE A 54 -3.59 12.54 -4.47
C PHE A 54 -4.27 13.85 -4.83
N LEU A 55 -3.65 14.98 -4.48
CA LEU A 55 -4.15 16.32 -4.85
C LEU A 55 -4.26 16.49 -6.37
N LYS A 56 -3.24 16.07 -7.11
CA LYS A 56 -3.26 16.05 -8.59
C LYS A 56 -4.29 15.07 -9.14
N SER A 57 -4.47 13.93 -8.48
CA SER A 57 -5.50 12.96 -8.84
C SER A 57 -6.89 13.57 -8.66
N ILE A 58 -7.20 14.24 -7.56
CA ILE A 58 -8.48 14.96 -7.36
C ILE A 58 -8.78 15.89 -8.55
N ASN A 59 -7.76 16.62 -9.03
CA ASN A 59 -7.84 17.53 -10.17
C ASN A 59 -7.85 16.87 -11.55
N ARG A 60 -7.71 15.54 -11.63
CA ARG A 60 -7.53 14.79 -12.89
C ARG A 60 -6.34 15.31 -13.71
N GLU A 61 -5.25 15.67 -13.02
CA GLU A 61 -4.00 16.08 -13.65
C GLU A 61 -3.21 14.85 -14.12
N GLU A 62 -2.90 14.77 -15.42
CA GLU A 62 -2.05 13.71 -15.95
C GLU A 62 -0.59 13.84 -15.45
N PRO A 63 0.10 12.73 -15.14
CA PRO A 63 -0.33 11.33 -15.27
C PRO A 63 -1.10 10.76 -14.05
N TYR A 64 -1.49 11.59 -13.08
CA TYR A 64 -1.96 11.19 -11.75
C TYR A 64 -3.47 10.90 -11.66
N THR A 65 -4.23 11.12 -12.74
CA THR A 65 -5.69 10.91 -12.78
C THR A 65 -6.13 9.56 -12.21
N ASP A 66 -5.38 8.50 -12.53
CA ASP A 66 -5.67 7.11 -12.13
C ASP A 66 -4.61 6.54 -11.18
N PHE A 67 -3.91 7.38 -10.42
CA PHE A 67 -2.96 6.93 -9.39
C PHE A 67 -3.64 6.31 -8.17
N PHE A 68 -4.93 6.62 -7.96
CA PHE A 68 -5.76 6.11 -6.87
C PHE A 68 -7.02 5.47 -7.46
N ILE A 69 -7.72 4.70 -6.64
CA ILE A 69 -8.92 3.99 -7.05
C ILE A 69 -10.12 4.91 -6.88
N TRP A 70 -10.69 5.36 -8.00
CA TRP A 70 -11.85 6.25 -8.05
C TRP A 70 -13.05 5.55 -8.67
N VAL A 71 -14.22 5.68 -8.06
CA VAL A 71 -15.46 5.08 -8.56
C VAL A 71 -16.61 6.08 -8.45
N ASP A 72 -17.47 6.11 -9.46
CA ASP A 72 -18.68 6.95 -9.43
C ASP A 72 -19.63 6.46 -8.32
N ALA A 73 -20.46 7.36 -7.79
CA ALA A 73 -21.52 6.94 -6.87
C ALA A 73 -22.52 6.04 -7.59
N GLU A 74 -22.98 4.99 -6.92
CA GLU A 74 -24.14 4.25 -7.42
C GLU A 74 -25.40 5.09 -7.29
N ASN A 75 -26.20 5.13 -8.35
CA ASN A 75 -27.51 5.77 -8.33
C ASN A 75 -28.57 4.71 -7.98
N ASN A 76 -29.07 4.74 -6.75
CA ASN A 76 -30.24 3.96 -6.37
C ASN A 76 -31.46 4.88 -6.26
N PRO A 77 -32.48 4.75 -7.13
CA PRO A 77 -33.66 5.61 -7.08
C PRO A 77 -34.53 5.39 -5.83
N PHE A 78 -34.25 4.36 -5.03
CA PHE A 78 -34.99 4.01 -3.82
C PHE A 78 -34.27 4.41 -2.52
N GLU A 79 -33.04 4.92 -2.60
CA GLU A 79 -32.26 5.37 -1.45
C GLU A 79 -31.81 6.82 -1.63
N GLU A 80 -32.01 7.65 -0.61
CA GLU A 80 -31.52 9.03 -0.62
C GLU A 80 -30.03 9.06 -0.29
N GLY A 81 -29.22 9.67 -1.16
CA GLY A 81 -27.80 9.91 -0.93
C GLY A 81 -26.91 9.27 -1.99
N ARG A 82 -25.59 9.40 -1.80
CA ARG A 82 -24.58 8.78 -2.65
C ARG A 82 -24.19 7.46 -2.01
N LEU A 83 -24.40 6.36 -2.72
CA LEU A 83 -24.04 5.04 -2.22
C LEU A 83 -22.62 4.66 -2.65
N PRO A 84 -21.79 4.11 -1.74
CA PRO A 84 -20.51 3.55 -2.12
C PRO A 84 -20.72 2.37 -3.08
N PRO A 85 -19.70 2.02 -3.89
CA PRO A 85 -19.84 1.03 -4.96
C PRO A 85 -20.01 -0.42 -4.47
N ASN A 86 -19.72 -0.69 -3.20
CA ASN A 86 -19.91 -2.00 -2.57
C ASN A 86 -19.84 -1.88 -1.04
N ASN A 87 -19.96 -3.02 -0.36
CA ASN A 87 -19.98 -3.13 1.09
C ASN A 87 -18.60 -3.15 1.78
N TRP A 88 -17.49 -2.88 1.07
CA TRP A 88 -16.14 -3.02 1.64
C TRP A 88 -15.93 -2.13 2.87
N LEU A 89 -15.26 -2.67 3.88
CA LEU A 89 -15.03 -2.01 5.17
C LEU A 89 -13.56 -1.66 5.37
N SER A 90 -13.31 -0.51 6.00
CA SER A 90 -11.98 -0.12 6.46
C SER A 90 -11.53 -1.01 7.61
N VAL A 91 -10.22 -1.25 7.72
CA VAL A 91 -9.59 -1.93 8.87
C VAL A 91 -9.93 -1.23 10.18
N PHE A 92 -10.09 0.09 10.16
CA PHE A 92 -10.44 0.90 11.33
C PHE A 92 -11.95 1.09 11.53
N GLY A 93 -12.77 0.40 10.72
CA GLY A 93 -14.22 0.41 10.81
C GLY A 93 -14.88 1.46 9.92
N GLY A 94 -16.15 1.22 9.60
CA GLY A 94 -16.92 1.98 8.62
C GLY A 94 -16.56 1.63 7.17
N SER A 95 -17.17 2.34 6.24
CA SER A 95 -16.94 2.19 4.80
C SER A 95 -15.47 2.38 4.44
N ALA A 96 -14.94 1.54 3.53
CA ALA A 96 -13.64 1.74 2.89
C ALA A 96 -13.68 2.77 1.74
N TRP A 97 -14.82 3.42 1.55
CA TRP A 97 -15.05 4.40 0.50
C TRP A 97 -15.41 5.76 1.10
N THR A 98 -14.69 6.79 0.67
CA THR A 98 -14.97 8.17 1.04
C THR A 98 -15.31 9.00 -0.20
N TRP A 99 -16.40 9.77 -0.13
CA TRP A 99 -16.81 10.66 -1.19
C TRP A 99 -15.92 11.90 -1.26
N ASN A 100 -15.37 12.21 -2.43
CA ASN A 100 -14.64 13.46 -2.66
C ASN A 100 -15.52 14.48 -3.40
N GLU A 101 -15.83 15.59 -2.73
CA GLU A 101 -16.71 16.62 -3.30
C GLU A 101 -16.12 17.36 -4.49
N GLN A 102 -14.81 17.43 -4.64
CA GLN A 102 -14.21 18.12 -5.77
C GLN A 102 -14.21 17.25 -7.03
N ARG A 103 -13.82 15.97 -6.88
CA ARG A 103 -13.75 15.03 -7.99
C ARG A 103 -15.11 14.42 -8.35
N GLN A 104 -16.08 14.52 -7.44
CA GLN A 104 -17.41 13.92 -7.53
C GLN A 104 -17.34 12.40 -7.75
N GLN A 105 -16.47 11.73 -6.99
CA GLN A 105 -16.29 10.28 -7.00
C GLN A 105 -15.95 9.79 -5.58
N PHE A 106 -16.23 8.53 -5.30
CA PHE A 106 -15.64 7.83 -4.16
C PHE A 106 -14.18 7.48 -4.46
N TYR A 107 -13.31 7.59 -3.45
CA TYR A 107 -12.02 6.92 -3.47
C TYR A 107 -11.96 5.80 -2.44
N PHE A 108 -11.19 4.76 -2.76
CA PHE A 108 -10.92 3.65 -1.85
C PHE A 108 -9.82 4.01 -0.85
N HIS A 109 -9.99 3.57 0.40
CA HIS A 109 -8.98 3.58 1.44
C HIS A 109 -9.16 2.33 2.32
N GLN A 110 -8.16 1.47 2.40
CA GLN A 110 -8.26 0.27 3.24
C GLN A 110 -8.15 0.62 4.73
N PHE A 111 -7.46 1.72 5.04
CA PHE A 111 -7.19 2.20 6.39
C PHE A 111 -8.00 3.48 6.65
N LEU A 112 -7.36 4.57 7.08
CA LEU A 112 -8.05 5.84 7.34
C LEU A 112 -8.47 6.52 6.02
N PRO A 113 -9.53 7.35 6.02
CA PRO A 113 -9.86 8.20 4.87
C PRO A 113 -8.70 9.11 4.42
N ASP A 114 -7.82 9.48 5.34
CA ASP A 114 -6.61 10.25 5.06
C ASP A 114 -5.48 9.43 4.40
N GLN A 115 -5.70 8.12 4.20
CA GLN A 115 -4.78 7.16 3.59
C GLN A 115 -5.39 6.57 2.30
N PRO A 116 -5.56 7.38 1.23
CA PRO A 116 -6.09 6.89 -0.03
C PRO A 116 -5.15 5.85 -0.67
N ASP A 117 -5.73 4.73 -1.10
CA ASP A 117 -4.98 3.60 -1.62
C ASP A 117 -4.52 3.83 -3.08
N LEU A 118 -3.27 3.46 -3.33
CA LEU A 118 -2.65 3.54 -4.65
C LEU A 118 -3.20 2.45 -5.58
N ASN A 119 -3.49 2.80 -6.83
CA ASN A 119 -3.99 1.87 -7.82
C ASN A 119 -2.83 1.09 -8.48
N TYR A 120 -2.44 -0.05 -7.91
CA TYR A 120 -1.35 -0.89 -8.45
C TYR A 120 -1.66 -1.57 -9.79
N ARG A 121 -2.91 -1.54 -10.26
CA ARG A 121 -3.25 -1.96 -11.63
C ARG A 121 -2.74 -0.95 -12.67
N ASN A 122 -2.49 0.29 -12.25
CA ASN A 122 -1.84 1.31 -13.06
C ASN A 122 -0.32 1.08 -13.11
N HIS A 123 0.22 0.83 -14.31
CA HIS A 123 1.66 0.64 -14.51
C HIS A 123 2.51 1.84 -14.11
N LYS A 124 1.94 3.06 -14.15
CA LYS A 124 2.64 4.28 -13.73
C LYS A 124 2.85 4.30 -12.21
N VAL A 125 1.88 3.84 -11.42
CA VAL A 125 2.03 3.67 -9.95
C VAL A 125 3.16 2.70 -9.64
N LYS A 126 3.15 1.52 -10.27
CA LYS A 126 4.24 0.53 -10.12
C LYS A 126 5.61 1.14 -10.47
N SER A 127 5.67 1.93 -11.52
CA SER A 127 6.90 2.59 -11.97
C SER A 127 7.37 3.67 -10.98
N GLU A 128 6.48 4.48 -10.41
CA GLU A 128 6.84 5.48 -9.39
C GLU A 128 7.28 4.82 -8.08
N MET A 129 6.58 3.79 -7.61
CA MET A 129 6.98 3.07 -6.39
C MET A 129 8.32 2.35 -6.55
N LEU A 130 8.62 1.86 -7.77
CA LEU A 130 9.95 1.37 -8.09
C LEU A 130 11.02 2.46 -7.93
N LYS A 131 10.76 3.69 -8.41
CA LYS A 131 11.71 4.80 -8.24
C LYS A 131 11.96 5.10 -6.77
N VAL A 132 10.92 5.08 -5.93
CA VAL A 132 11.05 5.25 -4.47
C VAL A 132 11.95 4.17 -3.88
N LEU A 133 11.69 2.90 -4.20
CA LEU A 133 12.50 1.78 -3.72
C LEU A 133 13.97 1.94 -4.15
N THR A 134 14.23 2.27 -5.42
CA THR A 134 15.59 2.48 -5.93
C THR A 134 16.28 3.69 -5.29
N PHE A 135 15.54 4.77 -5.00
CA PHE A 135 16.07 5.96 -4.35
C PHE A 135 16.69 5.61 -2.99
N TRP A 136 15.97 4.87 -2.15
CA TRP A 136 16.47 4.48 -0.84
C TRP A 136 17.61 3.46 -0.91
N LEU A 137 17.61 2.56 -1.90
CA LEU A 137 18.75 1.69 -2.16
C LEU A 137 20.01 2.49 -2.56
N GLU A 138 19.87 3.54 -3.37
CA GLU A 138 20.96 4.43 -3.76
C GLU A 138 21.49 5.27 -2.58
N LYS A 139 20.60 5.67 -1.66
CA LYS A 139 20.97 6.22 -0.36
C LYS A 139 21.70 5.23 0.54
N GLY A 140 21.64 3.95 0.19
CA GLY A 140 22.46 2.90 0.77
C GLY A 140 21.79 2.17 1.93
N VAL A 141 20.46 2.12 1.94
CA VAL A 141 19.64 1.21 2.74
C VAL A 141 19.96 -0.26 2.37
N ASP A 142 19.87 -1.15 3.35
CA ASP A 142 20.20 -2.57 3.24
C ASP A 142 18.97 -3.48 3.15
N GLY A 143 17.78 -2.93 3.26
CA GLY A 143 16.55 -3.66 3.01
C GLY A 143 15.30 -2.89 3.42
N PHE A 144 14.17 -3.52 3.18
CA PHE A 144 12.86 -2.93 3.44
C PHE A 144 11.99 -3.89 4.26
N ARG A 145 11.23 -3.35 5.21
CA ARG A 145 10.00 -3.97 5.70
C ARG A 145 8.85 -3.42 4.85
N ILE A 146 8.15 -4.28 4.12
CA ILE A 146 6.99 -3.92 3.32
C ILE A 146 5.77 -3.96 4.24
N ASP A 147 5.22 -2.79 4.54
CA ASP A 147 4.04 -2.61 5.38
C ASP A 147 2.76 -2.96 4.64
N ALA A 148 1.77 -3.53 5.36
CA ALA A 148 0.43 -3.78 4.86
C ALA A 148 0.38 -4.52 3.50
N ALA A 149 1.35 -5.40 3.22
CA ALA A 149 1.55 -5.95 1.88
C ALA A 149 0.34 -6.74 1.36
N SER A 150 -0.45 -7.33 2.27
CA SER A 150 -1.67 -8.05 1.90
C SER A 150 -2.76 -7.18 1.26
N HIS A 151 -2.63 -5.85 1.30
CA HIS A 151 -3.63 -4.89 0.82
C HIS A 151 -3.26 -4.20 -0.50
N LEU A 152 -2.15 -4.56 -1.14
CA LEU A 152 -1.68 -3.86 -2.35
C LEU A 152 -2.61 -3.94 -3.58
N PHE A 153 -3.55 -4.88 -3.59
CA PHE A 153 -4.47 -5.08 -4.70
C PHE A 153 -5.84 -5.52 -4.18
N GLU A 154 -6.88 -5.03 -4.85
CA GLU A 154 -8.27 -5.42 -4.67
C GLU A 154 -8.85 -6.01 -5.98
N ASP A 155 -9.98 -6.68 -5.87
CA ASP A 155 -10.71 -7.26 -7.00
C ASP A 155 -11.31 -6.15 -7.89
N ALA A 156 -10.89 -6.09 -9.15
CA ALA A 156 -11.31 -5.07 -10.09
C ALA A 156 -12.81 -5.11 -10.45
N ARG A 157 -13.53 -6.18 -10.09
CA ARG A 157 -14.97 -6.30 -10.33
C ARG A 157 -15.80 -5.56 -9.28
N LEU A 158 -15.17 -5.14 -8.18
CA LEU A 158 -15.80 -4.38 -7.08
C LEU A 158 -17.03 -5.08 -6.48
N LEU A 159 -17.01 -6.42 -6.41
CA LEU A 159 -18.11 -7.19 -5.83
C LEU A 159 -18.16 -7.03 -4.30
N ASP A 160 -19.37 -7.09 -3.74
CA ASP A 160 -19.57 -7.18 -2.29
C ASP A 160 -18.82 -8.37 -1.68
N GLU A 161 -18.19 -8.13 -0.55
CA GLU A 161 -17.60 -9.19 0.24
C GLU A 161 -18.68 -10.02 0.96
N PRO A 162 -18.49 -11.35 1.03
CA PRO A 162 -19.38 -12.21 1.78
C PRO A 162 -19.22 -11.96 3.29
N LEU A 163 -20.28 -12.20 4.04
CA LEU A 163 -20.27 -12.07 5.49
C LEU A 163 -19.33 -13.11 6.14
N ALA A 164 -18.62 -12.68 7.18
CA ALA A 164 -17.75 -13.56 7.97
C ALA A 164 -18.52 -14.73 8.59
N LYS A 165 -17.89 -15.90 8.64
CA LYS A 165 -18.42 -17.09 9.30
C LYS A 165 -17.36 -17.64 10.28
N PRO A 166 -17.65 -17.70 11.59
CA PRO A 166 -18.86 -17.22 12.28
C PRO A 166 -18.95 -15.69 12.34
N ARG A 167 -20.16 -15.12 12.38
CA ARG A 167 -20.36 -13.68 12.60
C ARG A 167 -20.02 -13.34 14.05
N LYS A 168 -18.92 -12.60 14.24
CA LYS A 168 -18.42 -12.20 15.57
C LYS A 168 -18.32 -10.68 15.75
N ALA A 169 -18.51 -9.92 14.69
CA ALA A 169 -18.36 -8.48 14.65
C ALA A 169 -19.68 -7.79 14.30
N ASN A 170 -19.81 -6.53 14.68
CA ASN A 170 -20.94 -5.67 14.31
C ASN A 170 -20.85 -5.24 12.84
N LYS A 171 -21.95 -4.76 12.25
CA LYS A 171 -22.05 -4.47 10.80
C LYS A 171 -20.93 -3.56 10.26
N ASP A 172 -20.49 -2.60 11.05
CA ASP A 172 -19.51 -1.58 10.62
C ASP A 172 -18.08 -1.90 11.09
N GLU A 173 -17.86 -3.06 11.73
CA GLU A 173 -16.54 -3.52 12.15
C GLU A 173 -15.92 -4.39 11.05
N TYR A 174 -14.62 -4.22 10.81
CA TYR A 174 -13.89 -4.90 9.72
C TYR A 174 -14.18 -6.41 9.67
N GLY A 175 -14.11 -7.09 10.82
CA GLY A 175 -14.37 -8.54 10.94
C GLY A 175 -15.81 -9.00 10.65
N TYR A 176 -16.71 -8.11 10.23
CA TYR A 176 -18.06 -8.45 9.77
C TYR A 176 -18.04 -9.18 8.43
N LEU A 177 -17.02 -8.93 7.62
CA LEU A 177 -16.85 -9.46 6.27
C LEU A 177 -15.72 -10.50 6.22
N ASN A 178 -15.78 -11.34 5.20
CA ASN A 178 -14.72 -12.25 4.83
C ASN A 178 -13.96 -11.67 3.64
N HIS A 179 -12.77 -11.15 3.91
CA HIS A 179 -12.02 -10.27 3.02
C HIS A 179 -11.35 -10.99 1.84
N ILE A 180 -12.15 -11.56 0.94
CA ILE A 180 -11.65 -12.31 -0.22
C ILE A 180 -11.39 -11.43 -1.44
N TYR A 181 -11.86 -10.18 -1.42
CA TYR A 181 -11.74 -9.25 -2.55
C TYR A 181 -10.82 -8.06 -2.27
N THR A 182 -10.44 -7.83 -1.01
CA THR A 182 -9.61 -6.69 -0.57
C THR A 182 -8.31 -7.10 0.12
N LYS A 183 -8.01 -8.41 0.19
CA LYS A 183 -6.84 -8.93 0.89
C LYS A 183 -6.27 -10.18 0.25
N GLY A 184 -4.95 -10.23 0.12
CA GLY A 184 -4.21 -11.42 -0.34
C GLY A 184 -4.42 -11.76 -1.81
N MET A 185 -4.66 -10.75 -2.65
CA MET A 185 -4.83 -10.94 -4.09
C MET A 185 -3.56 -11.56 -4.71
N PRO A 186 -3.67 -12.52 -5.65
CA PRO A 186 -2.51 -13.17 -6.26
C PRO A 186 -1.48 -12.21 -6.87
N GLU A 187 -1.93 -11.07 -7.40
CA GLU A 187 -1.08 -10.03 -7.98
C GLU A 187 -0.12 -9.40 -6.98
N THR A 188 -0.48 -9.37 -5.68
CA THR A 188 0.40 -8.92 -4.60
C THR A 188 1.69 -9.73 -4.58
N PHE A 189 1.59 -11.07 -4.61
CA PHE A 189 2.78 -11.93 -4.57
C PHE A 189 3.66 -11.77 -5.81
N GLN A 190 3.04 -11.54 -6.97
CA GLN A 190 3.78 -11.27 -8.21
C GLN A 190 4.54 -9.95 -8.12
N LEU A 191 3.92 -8.88 -7.61
CA LEU A 191 4.58 -7.59 -7.42
C LEU A 191 5.73 -7.67 -6.42
N LEU A 192 5.53 -8.36 -5.28
CA LEU A 192 6.59 -8.56 -4.29
C LEU A 192 7.76 -9.37 -4.85
N LYS A 193 7.50 -10.33 -5.73
CA LYS A 193 8.55 -11.07 -6.44
C LYS A 193 9.35 -10.16 -7.38
N GLU A 194 8.69 -9.21 -8.05
CA GLU A 194 9.38 -8.20 -8.86
C GLU A 194 10.30 -7.32 -8.00
N TRP A 195 9.81 -6.82 -6.86
CA TRP A 195 10.65 -6.07 -5.90
C TRP A 195 11.80 -6.89 -5.34
N ARG A 196 11.57 -8.18 -5.05
CA ARG A 196 12.64 -9.10 -4.64
C ARG A 196 13.74 -9.21 -5.70
N GLN A 197 13.37 -9.32 -6.97
CA GLN A 197 14.35 -9.37 -8.07
C GLN A 197 15.21 -8.09 -8.13
N ILE A 198 14.60 -6.92 -7.94
CA ILE A 198 15.33 -5.64 -7.90
C ILE A 198 16.36 -5.62 -6.76
N LEU A 199 15.97 -6.12 -5.58
CA LEU A 199 16.88 -6.22 -4.44
C LEU A 199 18.00 -7.24 -4.69
N ASP A 200 17.73 -8.33 -5.40
CA ASP A 200 18.74 -9.32 -5.80
C ASP A 200 19.73 -8.71 -6.81
N ASP A 201 19.24 -7.94 -7.78
CA ASP A 201 20.08 -7.24 -8.76
C ASP A 201 20.99 -6.21 -8.08
N TYR A 202 20.47 -5.45 -7.11
CA TYR A 202 21.29 -4.56 -6.28
C TYR A 202 22.28 -5.32 -5.41
N SER A 203 21.88 -6.49 -4.88
CA SER A 203 22.78 -7.33 -4.09
C SER A 203 23.97 -7.81 -4.91
N ASN A 204 23.73 -8.25 -6.14
CA ASN A 204 24.76 -8.67 -7.08
C ASN A 204 25.66 -7.50 -7.49
N LYS A 205 25.07 -6.33 -7.81
CA LYS A 205 25.81 -5.13 -8.21
C LYS A 205 26.73 -4.61 -7.11
N THR A 206 26.31 -4.70 -5.85
CA THR A 206 27.03 -4.12 -4.71
C THR A 206 27.82 -5.15 -3.89
N GLU A 207 27.72 -6.43 -4.25
CA GLU A 207 28.26 -7.57 -3.50
C GLU A 207 27.82 -7.58 -2.02
N LYS A 208 26.62 -7.04 -1.73
CA LYS A 208 26.06 -6.91 -0.38
C LYS A 208 24.59 -7.32 -0.38
N PRO A 209 24.19 -8.32 0.43
CA PRO A 209 22.80 -8.76 0.47
C PRO A 209 21.82 -7.63 0.83
N LYS A 210 20.72 -7.53 0.09
CA LYS A 210 19.58 -6.66 0.38
C LYS A 210 18.39 -7.48 0.84
N ILE A 211 17.80 -7.18 1.99
CA ILE A 211 16.72 -7.98 2.54
C ILE A 211 15.33 -7.38 2.29
N MET A 212 14.32 -8.24 2.22
CA MET A 212 12.92 -7.85 2.15
C MET A 212 12.18 -8.62 3.23
N ILE A 213 11.55 -7.90 4.14
CA ILE A 213 10.66 -8.44 5.16
C ILE A 213 9.27 -8.03 4.75
N VAL A 214 8.31 -8.95 4.75
CA VAL A 214 6.93 -8.66 4.38
C VAL A 214 6.06 -8.76 5.61
N GLU A 215 5.33 -7.69 5.92
CA GLU A 215 4.23 -7.78 6.85
C GLU A 215 2.95 -8.10 6.06
N GLY A 216 2.35 -9.25 6.37
CA GLY A 216 1.04 -9.64 5.87
C GLY A 216 0.25 -10.30 6.99
N MET A 217 -1.04 -9.95 7.12
CA MET A 217 -1.92 -10.51 8.15
C MET A 217 -2.85 -11.58 7.57
N GLU A 218 -2.32 -12.50 6.79
CA GLU A 218 -3.11 -13.54 6.13
C GLU A 218 -3.19 -14.83 6.96
N LYS A 219 -3.86 -15.85 6.43
CA LYS A 219 -3.81 -17.18 7.03
C LYS A 219 -2.40 -17.74 6.88
N VAL A 220 -2.00 -18.63 7.78
CA VAL A 220 -0.64 -19.22 7.79
C VAL A 220 -0.32 -19.86 6.43
N GLU A 221 -1.31 -20.44 5.77
CA GLU A 221 -1.17 -21.09 4.46
C GLU A 221 -0.86 -20.09 3.33
N ASP A 222 -1.22 -18.83 3.47
CA ASP A 222 -0.96 -17.78 2.47
C ASP A 222 0.39 -17.10 2.75
N VAL A 223 0.79 -17.00 4.02
CA VAL A 223 2.08 -16.42 4.44
C VAL A 223 3.27 -17.13 3.80
N VAL A 224 3.18 -18.44 3.54
CA VAL A 224 4.25 -19.19 2.86
C VAL A 224 4.47 -18.73 1.42
N CYS A 225 3.45 -18.14 0.76
CA CYS A 225 3.59 -17.61 -0.60
C CYS A 225 4.56 -16.42 -0.65
N TYR A 226 4.71 -15.64 0.44
CA TYR A 226 5.70 -14.54 0.50
C TYR A 226 7.15 -15.01 0.42
N TYR A 227 7.45 -16.24 0.84
CA TYR A 227 8.80 -16.80 0.75
C TYR A 227 9.16 -17.30 -0.66
N GLY A 228 8.17 -17.40 -1.56
CA GLY A 228 8.34 -17.98 -2.89
C GLY A 228 8.36 -19.52 -2.89
N LYS A 229 8.17 -20.14 -4.06
CA LYS A 229 7.98 -21.59 -4.18
C LYS A 229 9.26 -22.39 -3.99
N ARG A 230 9.16 -23.52 -3.29
CA ARG A 230 9.91 -24.75 -3.65
C ARG A 230 9.06 -25.72 -4.47
N HIS A 231 7.80 -25.97 -4.12
CA HIS A 231 6.82 -26.76 -4.91
C HIS A 231 5.39 -26.53 -4.40
N GLU A 232 4.55 -25.72 -5.06
CA GLU A 232 3.08 -25.85 -4.98
C GLU A 232 2.39 -24.99 -6.07
N LYS A 233 1.20 -25.40 -6.50
CA LYS A 233 0.50 -24.86 -7.69
C LYS A 233 -0.40 -23.65 -7.43
N ASN A 234 -0.52 -23.20 -6.18
CA ASN A 234 -1.56 -22.25 -5.76
C ASN A 234 -1.05 -20.89 -5.27
N CYS A 235 0.27 -20.66 -5.27
CA CYS A 235 0.87 -19.34 -5.49
C CYS A 235 1.38 -19.28 -6.96
#